data_AF-A0A7S2R032-F1
#
_entry.id   AF-A0A7S2R032-F1
#
_cell.length_a   1.000
_cell.length_b   1.000
_cell.length_c   1.000
_cell.angle_alpha   90.00
_cell.angle_beta   90.00
_cell.angle_gamma   90.00
#
_symmetry.space_group_name_H-M   'P 1'
#
loop_
_entity.id
_entity.type
_entity.pdbx_description
1 polymer ?
#
loop_
_entity_poly.entity_id
_entity_poly.type
_entity_poly.pdbx_seq_one_letter_code
_entity_poly.pdbx_strand_id
1 'polypeptide(L)'
;MFFRLAVRVLITAMATTMVAAESRDAGMAACVKGIPPPSGQGILPFSAWPTIYRLTSPNPEDPMKENFDQSITVDPQVLAEAGVRYEYINPTGFDYPNATAQKPWSPPEGGNNDAFVQQRRDANDYQYAEIIVVKSFYPPFWDEHLHEATTIRYMIDGSGFFDLRDVNDEWVRIPVSAGDWFEWPAGIDHRFSVDENAYIQAMRLYKGSSVPDWSAVPRSAVAGNNTARNAYVDTYLCGEDPDAPAEVEASSASYTGVGLMVGAAVLVAATL
;
A
#
# COMPACT_ATOMS: atom_id res chain seq x y z
N MET A 1 -87.62 -7.69 4.59
CA MET A 1 -87.37 -7.18 5.96
C MET A 1 -85.86 -7.19 6.17
N PHE A 2 -85.32 -6.00 6.43
CA PHE A 2 -83.99 -5.60 6.89
C PHE A 2 -82.81 -6.60 7.02
N PHE A 3 -81.70 -6.14 6.45
CA PHE A 3 -80.28 -6.43 6.72
C PHE A 3 -79.95 -7.04 8.09
N ARG A 4 -79.02 -8.02 8.08
CA ARG A 4 -77.77 -8.06 8.88
C ARG A 4 -77.04 -9.39 8.66
N LEU A 5 -75.84 -9.36 8.08
CA LEU A 5 -74.83 -10.35 8.41
C LEU A 5 -73.46 -9.66 8.47
N ALA A 6 -72.95 -9.56 9.69
CA ALA A 6 -71.66 -8.97 10.01
C ALA A 6 -70.53 -9.89 9.52
N VAL A 7 -69.59 -9.31 8.77
CA VAL A 7 -68.33 -9.96 8.39
C VAL A 7 -67.45 -10.02 9.63
N ARG A 8 -67.16 -11.24 10.12
CA ARG A 8 -66.09 -11.47 11.10
C ARG A 8 -64.77 -11.56 10.34
N VAL A 9 -63.91 -10.56 10.50
CA VAL A 9 -62.51 -10.62 10.09
C VAL A 9 -61.78 -11.49 11.12
N LEU A 10 -61.31 -12.66 10.69
CA LEU A 10 -60.43 -13.51 11.47
C LEU A 10 -58.99 -13.05 11.22
N ILE A 11 -58.37 -12.39 12.19
CA ILE A 11 -56.94 -12.04 12.13
C ILE A 11 -56.17 -13.26 12.65
N THR A 12 -55.56 -14.01 11.73
CA THR A 12 -54.62 -15.08 12.07
C THR A 12 -53.27 -14.46 12.39
N ALA A 13 -52.86 -14.48 13.67
CA ALA A 13 -51.53 -14.09 14.09
C ALA A 13 -50.51 -15.13 13.58
N MET A 14 -49.60 -14.73 12.69
CA MET A 14 -48.44 -15.55 12.34
C MET A 14 -47.40 -15.40 13.45
N ALA A 15 -47.17 -16.48 14.20
CA ALA A 15 -46.05 -16.58 15.12
C ALA A 15 -44.76 -16.68 14.31
N THR A 16 -43.99 -15.59 14.26
CA THR A 16 -42.63 -15.60 13.72
C THR A 16 -41.74 -16.33 14.70
N THR A 17 -41.33 -17.56 14.38
CA THR A 17 -40.29 -18.28 15.11
C THR A 17 -38.97 -17.51 14.98
N MET A 18 -38.49 -16.93 16.08
CA MET A 18 -37.12 -16.46 16.17
C MET A 18 -36.21 -17.67 16.08
N VAL A 19 -35.50 -17.80 14.96
CA VAL A 19 -34.36 -18.71 14.86
C VAL A 19 -33.25 -18.06 15.69
N ALA A 20 -32.92 -18.67 16.82
CA ALA A 20 -31.73 -18.31 17.58
C ALA A 20 -30.53 -18.42 16.64
N ALA A 21 -29.75 -17.35 16.51
CA ALA A 21 -28.49 -17.38 15.81
C ALA A 21 -27.56 -18.34 16.57
N GLU A 22 -27.41 -19.55 16.06
CA GLU A 22 -26.30 -20.42 16.45
C GLU A 22 -25.01 -19.67 16.13
N SER A 23 -24.23 -19.41 17.17
CA SER A 23 -22.88 -18.88 17.06
C SER A 23 -22.08 -19.79 16.15
N ARG A 24 -21.83 -19.34 14.92
CA ARG A 24 -20.85 -19.92 14.01
C ARG A 24 -19.46 -19.58 14.52
N ASP A 25 -19.05 -20.22 15.61
CA ASP A 25 -17.65 -20.36 15.97
C ASP A 25 -17.08 -21.55 15.17
N ALA A 26 -17.13 -21.42 13.85
CA ALA A 26 -16.39 -22.29 12.94
C ALA A 26 -15.03 -21.62 12.78
N GLY A 27 -14.03 -22.17 13.48
CA GLY A 27 -12.67 -21.61 13.60
C GLY A 27 -12.22 -20.84 12.36
N MET A 28 -12.31 -19.52 12.44
CA MET A 28 -11.65 -18.62 11.50
C MET A 28 -10.16 -18.88 11.66
N ALA A 29 -9.54 -19.50 10.66
CA ALA A 29 -8.10 -19.46 10.55
C ALA A 29 -7.69 -17.99 10.67
N ALA A 30 -6.82 -17.67 11.63
CA ALA A 30 -6.32 -16.32 11.80
C ALA A 30 -5.78 -15.85 10.45
N CYS A 31 -6.18 -14.66 10.01
CA CYS A 31 -5.65 -14.11 8.78
C CYS A 31 -4.12 -13.96 8.92
N VAL A 32 -3.38 -14.39 7.90
CA VAL A 32 -1.92 -14.27 7.86
C VAL A 32 -1.58 -13.12 6.93
N LYS A 33 -0.83 -12.14 7.45
CA LYS A 33 -0.39 -10.99 6.65
C LYS A 33 0.58 -11.46 5.55
N GLY A 34 0.52 -10.77 4.42
CA GLY A 34 1.30 -11.04 3.23
C GLY A 34 0.71 -12.10 2.32
N ILE A 35 1.08 -12.04 1.05
CA ILE A 35 0.71 -13.04 0.05
C ILE A 35 1.98 -13.76 -0.37
N PRO A 36 2.09 -15.09 -0.18
CA PRO A 36 3.25 -15.83 -0.65
C PRO A 36 3.50 -15.54 -2.14
N PRO A 37 4.74 -15.24 -2.55
CA PRO A 37 5.02 -14.92 -3.93
C PRO A 37 4.65 -16.11 -4.83
N PRO A 38 4.22 -15.86 -6.07
CA PRO A 38 3.90 -16.92 -7.01
C PRO A 38 5.07 -17.91 -7.15
N SER A 39 4.78 -19.20 -7.05
CA SER A 39 5.76 -20.26 -7.36
C SER A 39 5.67 -20.60 -8.85
N GLY A 40 6.78 -20.51 -9.60
CA GLY A 40 6.78 -20.82 -11.03
C GLY A 40 7.95 -20.24 -11.83
N GLN A 41 7.95 -20.52 -13.14
CA GLN A 41 8.93 -19.99 -14.09
C GLN A 41 8.82 -18.46 -14.23
N GLY A 42 9.96 -17.76 -14.14
CA GLY A 42 10.05 -16.31 -14.38
C GLY A 42 10.21 -15.46 -13.12
N ILE A 43 10.10 -16.04 -11.92
CA ILE A 43 10.47 -15.38 -10.67
C ILE A 43 11.91 -15.77 -10.33
N LEU A 44 12.79 -14.78 -10.19
CA LEU A 44 14.16 -15.03 -9.74
C LEU A 44 14.14 -15.59 -8.31
N PRO A 45 15.03 -16.54 -7.97
CA PRO A 45 15.14 -16.99 -6.59
C PRO A 45 15.54 -15.81 -5.69
N PHE A 46 15.17 -15.86 -4.41
CA PHE A 46 15.56 -14.82 -3.45
C PHE A 46 17.08 -14.63 -3.34
N SER A 47 17.87 -15.66 -3.68
CA SER A 47 19.34 -15.55 -3.78
C SER A 47 19.82 -14.59 -4.87
N ALA A 48 18.94 -14.16 -5.79
CA ALA A 48 19.25 -13.17 -6.82
C ALA A 48 18.95 -11.74 -6.38
N TRP A 49 18.14 -11.53 -5.34
CA TRP A 49 17.86 -10.18 -4.82
C TRP A 49 19.14 -9.56 -4.25
N PRO A 50 19.27 -8.23 -4.25
CA PRO A 50 20.29 -7.58 -3.45
C PRO A 50 20.09 -7.96 -1.98
N THR A 51 21.19 -7.97 -1.21
CA THR A 51 21.07 -8.15 0.24
C THR A 51 20.34 -6.95 0.84
N ILE A 52 19.30 -7.23 1.63
CA ILE A 52 18.44 -6.24 2.27
C ILE A 52 18.56 -6.32 3.80
N TYR A 53 18.23 -5.24 4.49
CA TYR A 53 18.56 -5.09 5.91
C TYR A 53 17.45 -4.44 6.71
N ARG A 54 17.42 -4.72 8.02
CA ARG A 54 16.68 -3.87 8.98
C ARG A 54 17.44 -2.58 9.23
N LEU A 55 16.70 -1.50 9.44
CA LEU A 55 17.30 -0.22 9.80
C LEU A 55 17.76 -0.25 11.27
N THR A 56 18.93 0.31 11.54
CA THR A 56 19.42 0.54 12.91
C THR A 56 18.67 1.67 13.61
N SER A 57 18.18 2.65 12.84
CA SER A 57 17.29 3.71 13.31
C SER A 57 16.19 3.96 12.28
N PRO A 58 14.91 4.08 12.66
CA PRO A 58 13.86 4.48 11.73
C PRO A 58 14.09 5.91 11.18
N ASN A 59 14.81 6.74 11.93
CA ASN A 59 15.13 8.14 11.61
C ASN A 59 16.65 8.34 11.71
N PRO A 60 17.44 7.92 10.70
CA PRO A 60 18.87 8.20 10.67
C PRO A 60 19.13 9.71 10.63
N GLU A 61 20.24 10.14 11.23
CA GLU A 61 20.72 11.52 11.14
C GLU A 61 21.07 11.90 9.69
N ASP A 62 21.62 10.94 8.95
CA ASP A 62 21.97 11.08 7.53
C ASP A 62 21.29 9.97 6.71
N PRO A 63 20.22 10.29 5.96
CA PRO A 63 19.54 9.36 5.08
C PRO A 63 20.40 8.73 3.99
N MET A 64 21.50 9.38 3.61
CA MET A 64 22.39 8.94 2.52
C MET A 64 23.39 7.86 2.96
N LYS A 65 23.46 7.55 4.26
CA LYS A 65 24.32 6.49 4.80
C LYS A 65 23.57 5.17 4.93
N GLU A 66 24.31 4.07 5.06
CA GLU A 66 23.78 2.70 5.15
C GLU A 66 22.65 2.55 6.17
N ASN A 67 22.80 3.02 7.42
CA ASN A 67 21.80 2.89 8.50
C ASN A 67 21.30 1.44 8.70
N PHE A 68 22.19 0.46 8.54
CA PHE A 68 21.95 -0.93 8.87
C PHE A 68 23.21 -1.58 9.43
N ASP A 69 23.04 -2.70 10.12
CA ASP A 69 24.15 -3.60 10.47
C ASP A 69 24.27 -4.65 9.36
N GLN A 70 25.43 -4.71 8.71
CA GLN A 70 25.69 -5.66 7.61
C GLN A 70 25.59 -7.13 8.05
N SER A 71 25.64 -7.42 9.35
CA SER A 71 25.44 -8.76 9.89
C SER A 71 23.96 -9.14 10.10
N ILE A 72 23.05 -8.17 10.02
CA ILE A 72 21.61 -8.34 10.25
C ILE A 72 20.87 -8.21 8.92
N THR A 73 21.06 -9.21 8.06
CA THR A 73 20.35 -9.33 6.78
C THR A 73 18.92 -9.80 6.99
N VAL A 74 18.03 -9.44 6.06
CA VAL A 74 16.63 -9.85 6.05
C VAL A 74 16.38 -10.77 4.86
N ASP A 75 15.55 -11.80 5.05
CA ASP A 75 15.10 -12.65 3.94
C ASP A 75 14.21 -11.83 2.98
N PRO A 76 14.52 -11.76 1.66
CA PRO A 76 13.69 -11.07 0.67
C PRO A 76 12.22 -11.46 0.67
N GLN A 77 11.89 -12.64 1.21
CA GLN A 77 10.52 -13.08 1.40
C GLN A 77 9.63 -12.04 2.11
N VAL A 78 10.15 -11.30 3.10
CA VAL A 78 9.33 -10.34 3.86
C VAL A 78 8.77 -9.20 2.97
N LEU A 79 9.54 -8.81 1.94
CA LEU A 79 9.11 -7.80 0.98
C LEU A 79 8.31 -8.43 -0.16
N ALA A 80 8.66 -9.65 -0.58
CA ALA A 80 7.88 -10.38 -1.58
C ALA A 80 6.44 -10.63 -1.09
N GLU A 81 6.28 -10.97 0.18
CA GLU A 81 4.98 -11.13 0.84
C GLU A 81 4.21 -9.81 0.95
N ALA A 82 4.91 -8.68 1.04
CA ALA A 82 4.35 -7.33 0.97
C ALA A 82 4.01 -6.89 -0.48
N GLY A 83 4.19 -7.77 -1.48
CA GLY A 83 3.89 -7.54 -2.89
C GLY A 83 5.04 -6.97 -3.72
N VAL A 84 6.22 -6.77 -3.13
CA VAL A 84 7.41 -6.24 -3.82
C VAL A 84 7.99 -7.31 -4.76
N ARG A 85 8.41 -6.89 -5.94
CA ARG A 85 9.01 -7.74 -6.96
C ARG A 85 10.37 -7.20 -7.35
N TYR A 86 11.28 -8.11 -7.65
CA TYR A 86 12.62 -7.81 -8.09
C TYR A 86 12.96 -8.57 -9.36
N GLU A 87 13.68 -7.90 -10.25
CA GLU A 87 14.40 -8.53 -11.35
C GLU A 87 15.78 -7.87 -11.49
N TYR A 88 16.73 -8.58 -12.09
CA TYR A 88 18.00 -8.01 -12.53
C TYR A 88 18.03 -7.96 -14.05
N ILE A 89 18.28 -6.78 -14.61
CA ILE A 89 18.50 -6.55 -16.04
C ILE A 89 19.91 -5.98 -16.18
N ASN A 90 20.76 -6.60 -17.01
CA ASN A 90 22.09 -6.04 -17.25
C ASN A 90 21.95 -4.72 -18.05
N PRO A 91 22.34 -3.56 -17.48
CA PRO A 91 22.14 -2.26 -18.12
C PRO A 91 23.20 -1.93 -19.18
N THR A 92 24.21 -2.78 -19.35
CA THR A 92 25.36 -2.49 -20.21
C THR A 92 25.08 -2.72 -21.70
N GLY A 93 25.68 -1.89 -22.55
CA GLY A 93 25.58 -2.01 -24.02
C GLY A 93 24.43 -1.23 -24.65
N PHE A 94 23.67 -0.47 -23.87
CA PHE A 94 22.53 0.33 -24.32
C PHE A 94 22.74 1.82 -24.09
N ASP A 95 22.05 2.64 -24.87
CA ASP A 95 22.13 4.09 -24.80
C ASP A 95 20.96 4.67 -24.00
N TYR A 96 21.25 5.14 -22.78
CA TYR A 96 20.30 5.87 -21.95
C TYR A 96 20.73 7.34 -21.77
N PRO A 97 19.82 8.31 -21.91
CA PRO A 97 20.14 9.72 -21.70
C PRO A 97 20.53 10.00 -20.25
N ASN A 98 21.75 10.50 -20.02
CA ASN A 98 22.25 10.90 -18.69
C ASN A 98 21.79 12.32 -18.30
N ALA A 99 20.50 12.57 -18.42
CA ALA A 99 19.83 13.77 -17.98
C ALA A 99 18.38 13.42 -17.64
N THR A 100 17.78 14.15 -16.71
CA THR A 100 16.32 14.10 -16.51
C THR A 100 15.67 14.60 -17.80
N ALA A 101 15.23 13.68 -18.65
CA ALA A 101 14.90 13.97 -20.04
C ALA A 101 13.87 12.99 -20.63
N GLN A 102 13.19 13.49 -21.66
CA GLN A 102 12.17 12.85 -22.52
C GLN A 102 10.92 12.35 -21.79
N LYS A 103 9.84 13.11 -21.96
CA LYS A 103 8.47 12.68 -21.65
C LYS A 103 7.74 12.41 -22.97
N PRO A 104 7.34 11.16 -23.29
CA PRO A 104 7.82 9.87 -22.75
C PRO A 104 9.21 9.49 -23.28
N TRP A 105 9.93 8.62 -22.56
CA TRP A 105 11.24 8.08 -22.98
C TRP A 105 11.11 7.28 -24.28
N SER A 106 12.04 7.57 -25.20
CA SER A 106 12.35 6.74 -26.36
C SER A 106 13.86 6.52 -26.43
N PRO A 107 14.34 5.43 -27.04
CA PRO A 107 15.75 5.28 -27.35
C PRO A 107 16.23 6.49 -28.18
N PRO A 108 17.45 7.00 -27.94
CA PRO A 108 18.03 8.03 -28.79
C PRO A 108 18.04 7.58 -30.26
N GLU A 109 17.79 8.51 -31.19
CA GLU A 109 17.87 8.21 -32.63
C GLU A 109 19.28 7.72 -32.98
N GLY A 110 19.37 6.53 -33.59
CA GLY A 110 20.65 5.89 -33.91
C GLY A 110 21.37 5.23 -32.73
N GLY A 111 20.76 5.18 -31.54
CA GLY A 111 21.30 4.52 -30.35
C GLY A 111 20.91 3.05 -30.22
N ASN A 112 21.60 2.34 -29.32
CA ASN A 112 21.34 0.97 -28.94
C ASN A 112 20.19 0.89 -27.93
N ASN A 113 19.03 0.45 -28.39
CA ASN A 113 17.86 0.23 -27.52
C ASN A 113 18.00 -1.04 -26.67
N ASP A 114 17.58 -0.97 -25.42
CA ASP A 114 17.39 -2.13 -24.56
C ASP A 114 16.11 -2.88 -24.93
N ALA A 115 16.26 -3.97 -25.66
CA ALA A 115 15.18 -4.83 -26.10
C ALA A 115 14.46 -5.54 -24.93
N PHE A 116 15.15 -5.81 -23.81
CA PHE A 116 14.53 -6.43 -22.63
C PHE A 116 13.61 -5.44 -21.93
N VAL A 117 14.08 -4.20 -21.72
CA VAL A 117 13.23 -3.14 -21.15
C VAL A 117 12.04 -2.86 -22.07
N GLN A 118 12.24 -2.79 -23.39
CA GLN A 118 11.15 -2.64 -24.36
C GLN A 118 10.13 -3.78 -24.25
N GLN A 119 10.59 -5.04 -24.24
CA GLN A 119 9.71 -6.21 -24.10
C GLN A 119 8.91 -6.17 -22.79
N ARG A 120 9.55 -5.77 -21.67
CA ARG A 120 8.87 -5.65 -20.38
C ARG A 120 7.78 -4.60 -20.41
N ARG A 121 8.02 -3.46 -21.06
CA ARG A 121 7.03 -2.41 -21.24
C ARG A 121 5.82 -2.89 -22.03
N ASP A 122 6.07 -3.55 -23.16
CA ASP A 122 5.01 -4.03 -24.05
C ASP A 122 4.20 -5.15 -23.39
N ALA A 123 4.86 -6.06 -22.65
CA ALA A 123 4.20 -7.19 -22.00
C ALA A 123 3.38 -6.83 -20.76
N ASN A 124 3.73 -5.74 -20.06
CA ASN A 124 3.11 -5.35 -18.79
C ASN A 124 2.27 -4.08 -18.86
N ASP A 125 2.00 -3.57 -20.06
CA ASP A 125 1.22 -2.35 -20.29
C ASP A 125 1.84 -1.11 -19.60
N TYR A 126 3.18 -0.99 -19.65
CA TYR A 126 3.87 0.21 -19.16
C TYR A 126 3.85 1.30 -20.23
N GLN A 127 2.71 1.99 -20.32
CA GLN A 127 2.41 2.99 -21.35
C GLN A 127 3.24 4.28 -21.23
N TYR A 128 3.89 4.50 -20.09
CA TYR A 128 4.78 5.64 -19.89
C TYR A 128 6.11 5.21 -19.28
N ALA A 129 7.18 5.86 -19.70
CA ALA A 129 8.47 5.81 -19.04
C ALA A 129 9.13 7.18 -19.11
N GLU A 130 9.94 7.53 -18.11
CA GLU A 130 10.87 8.66 -18.17
C GLU A 130 12.15 8.31 -17.41
N ILE A 131 13.26 8.95 -17.75
CA ILE A 131 14.52 8.80 -17.01
C ILE A 131 14.74 10.03 -16.15
N ILE A 132 15.05 9.79 -14.88
CA ILE A 132 15.43 10.80 -13.91
C ILE A 132 16.87 10.58 -13.47
N VAL A 133 17.58 11.67 -13.20
CA VAL A 133 18.90 11.65 -12.58
C VAL A 133 18.83 12.42 -11.28
N VAL A 134 19.17 11.78 -10.17
CA VAL A 134 19.21 12.39 -8.83
C VAL A 134 20.66 12.52 -8.41
N LYS A 135 21.09 13.75 -8.10
CA LYS A 135 22.49 14.08 -7.80
C LYS A 135 22.75 14.62 -6.39
N SER A 136 21.71 14.60 -5.56
CA SER A 136 21.74 15.09 -4.18
C SER A 136 20.52 14.58 -3.44
N PHE A 137 20.57 14.59 -2.11
CA PHE A 137 19.39 14.35 -1.28
C PHE A 137 18.21 15.23 -1.70
N TYR A 138 17.02 14.62 -1.74
CA TYR A 138 15.78 15.29 -2.12
C TYR A 138 14.69 14.96 -1.08
N PRO A 139 14.37 15.87 -0.16
CA PRO A 139 13.47 15.60 0.96
C PRO A 139 12.12 14.97 0.58
N PRO A 140 11.45 15.39 -0.51
CA PRO A 140 10.18 14.77 -0.89
C PRO A 140 10.26 13.29 -1.33
N PHE A 141 11.45 12.78 -1.65
CA PHE A 141 11.64 11.34 -1.83
C PHE A 141 11.89 10.61 -0.51
N TRP A 142 12.42 11.32 0.49
CA TRP A 142 12.79 10.75 1.78
C TRP A 142 11.63 10.72 2.79
N ASP A 143 10.75 11.71 2.76
CA ASP A 143 9.56 11.70 3.63
C ASP A 143 8.74 10.44 3.33
N GLU A 144 8.32 9.70 4.36
CA GLU A 144 7.56 8.45 4.19
C GLU A 144 6.23 8.72 3.49
N HIS A 145 6.01 8.04 2.37
CA HIS A 145 4.85 8.25 1.50
C HIS A 145 4.42 6.97 0.80
N LEU A 146 3.25 7.05 0.16
CA LEU A 146 2.76 6.05 -0.78
C LEU A 146 2.34 6.70 -2.10
N HIS A 147 2.12 5.86 -3.10
CA HIS A 147 1.55 6.24 -4.38
C HIS A 147 0.19 5.54 -4.60
N GLU A 148 -0.71 6.20 -5.31
CA GLU A 148 -2.02 5.65 -5.72
C GLU A 148 -1.90 4.59 -6.82
N ALA A 149 -0.72 4.51 -7.45
CA ALA A 149 -0.41 3.57 -8.52
C ALA A 149 0.79 2.69 -8.13
N THR A 150 0.90 1.55 -8.80
CA THR A 150 2.08 0.68 -8.73
C THR A 150 3.34 1.48 -9.04
N THR A 151 4.36 1.31 -8.22
CA THR A 151 5.64 1.99 -8.40
C THR A 151 6.62 1.05 -9.08
N ILE A 152 7.20 1.49 -10.20
CA ILE A 152 8.15 0.70 -10.99
C ILE A 152 9.41 1.53 -11.20
N ARG A 153 10.56 0.96 -10.85
CA ARG A 153 11.88 1.61 -10.93
C ARG A 153 12.89 0.65 -11.52
N TYR A 154 13.62 1.13 -12.53
CA TYR A 154 14.77 0.44 -13.09
C TYR A 154 16.00 1.32 -12.96
N MET A 155 17.00 0.83 -12.26
CA MET A 155 18.23 1.56 -11.98
C MET A 155 19.18 1.33 -13.14
N ILE A 156 19.44 2.39 -13.90
CA ILE A 156 20.29 2.35 -15.09
C ILE A 156 21.76 2.51 -14.67
N ASP A 157 22.03 3.44 -13.75
CA ASP A 157 23.37 3.75 -13.27
C ASP A 157 23.31 4.33 -11.84
N GLY A 158 24.46 4.35 -11.17
CA GLY A 158 24.60 4.85 -9.80
C GLY A 158 23.94 3.94 -8.75
N SER A 159 23.64 4.51 -7.59
CA SER A 159 23.18 3.77 -6.43
C SER A 159 22.40 4.60 -5.41
N GLY A 160 21.69 3.92 -4.51
CA GLY A 160 20.88 4.55 -3.47
C GLY A 160 20.20 3.52 -2.56
N PHE A 161 19.23 3.99 -1.79
CA PHE A 161 18.44 3.18 -0.86
C PHE A 161 16.96 3.41 -1.07
N PHE A 162 16.20 2.33 -1.28
CA PHE A 162 14.77 2.33 -0.99
C PHE A 162 14.54 1.78 0.40
N ASP A 163 13.73 2.46 1.20
CA ASP A 163 13.17 1.87 2.42
C ASP A 163 11.70 1.60 2.17
N LEU A 164 11.24 0.38 2.46
CA LEU A 164 9.84 -0.02 2.36
C LEU A 164 9.38 -0.59 3.71
N ARG A 165 8.11 -0.38 4.04
CA ARG A 165 7.47 -1.11 5.14
C ARG A 165 7.15 -2.53 4.68
N ASP A 166 7.50 -3.52 5.52
CA ASP A 166 6.98 -4.87 5.34
C ASP A 166 5.56 -5.00 5.92
N VAL A 167 5.02 -6.22 5.88
CA VAL A 167 3.66 -6.51 6.35
C VAL A 167 3.47 -6.36 7.86
N ASN A 168 4.55 -6.20 8.62
CA ASN A 168 4.54 -5.94 10.06
C ASN A 168 4.84 -4.48 10.39
N ASP A 169 4.79 -3.59 9.39
CA ASP A 169 5.11 -2.18 9.51
C ASP A 169 6.56 -1.92 9.97
N GLU A 170 7.48 -2.83 9.66
CA GLU A 170 8.91 -2.67 9.95
C GLU A 170 9.66 -2.18 8.71
N TRP A 171 10.58 -1.23 8.90
CA TRP A 171 11.43 -0.77 7.80
C TRP A 171 12.38 -1.87 7.30
N VAL A 172 12.44 -2.00 5.98
CA VAL A 172 13.44 -2.79 5.26
C VAL A 172 14.16 -1.88 4.29
N ARG A 173 15.49 -1.78 4.42
CA ARG A 173 16.35 -1.04 3.52
C ARG A 173 16.89 -1.93 2.41
N ILE A 174 16.76 -1.44 1.19
CA ILE A 174 17.24 -2.06 -0.03
C ILE A 174 18.32 -1.16 -0.63
N PRO A 175 19.60 -1.51 -0.52
CA PRO A 175 20.63 -0.95 -1.38
C PRO A 175 20.32 -1.31 -2.83
N VAL A 176 20.26 -0.31 -3.70
CA VAL A 176 20.01 -0.48 -5.13
C VAL A 176 21.16 0.09 -5.95
N SER A 177 21.38 -0.52 -7.10
CA SER A 177 22.49 -0.24 -8.01
C SER A 177 22.09 -0.50 -9.46
N ALA A 178 23.00 -0.19 -10.39
CA ALA A 178 22.80 -0.41 -11.82
C ALA A 178 22.37 -1.85 -12.14
N GLY A 179 21.24 -1.97 -12.82
CA GLY A 179 20.62 -3.22 -13.25
C GLY A 179 19.48 -3.71 -12.37
N ASP A 180 19.32 -3.15 -11.17
CA ASP A 180 18.22 -3.51 -10.29
C ASP A 180 16.89 -2.98 -10.83
N TRP A 181 15.90 -3.87 -10.91
CA TRP A 181 14.52 -3.54 -11.25
C TRP A 181 13.61 -3.88 -10.08
N PHE A 182 12.83 -2.92 -9.61
CA PHE A 182 11.85 -3.10 -8.56
C PHE A 182 10.45 -2.67 -9.00
N GLU A 183 9.45 -3.43 -8.58
CA GLU A 183 8.04 -3.09 -8.70
C GLU A 183 7.34 -3.36 -7.36
N TRP A 184 6.55 -2.41 -6.86
CA TRP A 184 5.75 -2.60 -5.65
C TRP A 184 4.34 -2.01 -5.80
N PRO A 185 3.33 -2.60 -5.13
CA PRO A 185 1.94 -2.21 -5.30
C PRO A 185 1.67 -0.77 -4.84
N ALA A 186 0.56 -0.20 -5.33
CA ALA A 186 0.01 1.02 -4.76
C ALA A 186 -0.30 0.83 -3.27
N GLY A 187 -0.20 1.90 -2.48
CA GLY A 187 -0.59 1.89 -1.06
C GLY A 187 0.45 1.37 -0.05
N ILE A 188 1.58 0.82 -0.50
CA ILE A 188 2.71 0.49 0.37
C ILE A 188 3.52 1.74 0.72
N ASP A 189 3.82 1.91 2.01
CA ASP A 189 4.65 3.02 2.49
C ASP A 189 6.13 2.77 2.17
N HIS A 190 6.76 3.81 1.64
CA HIS A 190 8.15 3.76 1.21
C HIS A 190 8.79 5.15 1.24
N ARG A 191 10.11 5.15 1.06
CA ARG A 191 10.92 6.34 0.83
C ARG A 191 12.19 5.97 0.07
N PHE A 192 12.87 6.98 -0.41
CA PHE A 192 14.12 6.86 -1.16
C PHE A 192 15.13 7.91 -0.71
N SER A 193 16.40 7.50 -0.65
CA SER A 193 17.55 8.41 -0.62
C SER A 193 18.59 7.96 -1.63
N VAL A 194 19.23 8.92 -2.31
CA VAL A 194 20.52 8.64 -2.95
C VAL A 194 21.56 8.36 -1.87
N ASP A 195 22.57 7.56 -2.16
CA ASP A 195 23.65 7.26 -1.20
C ASP A 195 24.75 8.35 -1.20
N GLU A 196 25.82 8.14 -0.46
CA GLU A 196 26.97 9.05 -0.38
C GLU A 196 27.70 9.30 -1.71
N ASN A 197 27.50 8.46 -2.74
CA ASN A 197 28.00 8.74 -4.10
C ASN A 197 27.21 9.87 -4.79
N ALA A 198 26.05 10.22 -4.23
CA ALA A 198 25.19 11.31 -4.68
C ALA A 198 24.88 11.22 -6.19
N TYR A 199 24.69 10.02 -6.70
CA TYR A 199 24.32 9.79 -8.09
C TYR A 199 23.49 8.52 -8.26
N ILE A 200 22.31 8.68 -8.85
CA ILE A 200 21.51 7.58 -9.39
C ILE A 200 20.81 8.05 -10.66
N GLN A 201 20.78 7.18 -11.67
CA GLN A 201 19.99 7.33 -12.88
C GLN A 201 18.96 6.20 -12.90
N ALA A 202 17.69 6.55 -12.90
CA ALA A 202 16.61 5.57 -12.87
C ALA A 202 15.57 5.86 -13.95
N MET A 203 15.10 4.81 -14.62
CA MET A 203 13.87 4.84 -15.39
C MET A 203 12.69 4.63 -14.44
N ARG A 204 11.71 5.53 -14.50
CA ARG A 204 10.41 5.36 -13.86
C ARG A 204 9.41 4.93 -14.92
N LEU A 205 8.68 3.85 -14.65
CA LEU A 205 7.66 3.33 -15.55
C LEU A 205 6.28 3.45 -14.92
N TYR A 206 5.25 3.60 -15.76
CA TYR A 206 3.87 3.75 -15.33
C TYR A 206 2.96 2.80 -16.10
N LYS A 207 2.14 2.05 -15.36
CA LYS A 207 1.24 1.03 -15.91
C LYS A 207 -0.12 1.61 -16.26
N GLY A 208 -0.68 1.22 -17.41
CA GLY A 208 -2.06 1.51 -17.80
C GLY A 208 -2.40 2.96 -18.13
N SER A 209 -1.41 3.88 -18.17
CA SER A 209 -1.62 5.27 -18.57
C SER A 209 -0.36 5.87 -19.21
N SER A 210 -0.56 6.61 -20.31
CA SER A 210 0.47 7.44 -20.95
C SER A 210 0.64 8.82 -20.28
N VAL A 211 -0.19 9.13 -19.27
CA VAL A 211 -0.09 10.33 -18.44
C VAL A 211 0.10 9.85 -17.00
N PRO A 212 1.35 9.81 -16.50
CA PRO A 212 1.60 9.29 -15.17
C PRO A 212 1.14 10.28 -14.09
N ASP A 213 0.68 9.75 -12.96
CA ASP A 213 0.53 10.51 -11.73
C ASP A 213 1.66 10.12 -10.77
N TRP A 214 2.57 11.06 -10.52
CA TRP A 214 3.68 10.87 -9.59
C TRP A 214 3.40 11.40 -8.19
N SER A 215 2.15 11.77 -7.90
CA SER A 215 1.77 12.32 -6.60
C SER A 215 2.10 11.34 -5.50
N ALA A 216 2.84 11.82 -4.51
CA ALA A 216 3.14 11.11 -3.28
C ALA A 216 2.17 11.60 -2.20
N VAL A 217 1.54 10.66 -1.49
CA VAL A 217 0.69 10.97 -0.34
C VAL A 217 1.50 10.68 0.91
N PRO A 218 1.81 11.68 1.76
CA PRO A 218 2.51 11.45 3.02
C PRO A 218 1.71 10.49 3.90
N ARG A 219 2.39 9.52 4.55
CA ARG A 219 1.73 8.50 5.39
C ARG A 219 0.74 9.07 6.41
N SER A 220 1.10 10.20 7.03
CA SER A 220 0.24 10.90 8.00
C SER A 220 -1.10 11.41 7.45
N ALA A 221 -1.29 11.43 6.13
CA ALA A 221 -2.51 11.90 5.46
C ALA A 221 -3.44 10.76 5.01
N VAL A 222 -3.08 9.50 5.29
CA VAL A 222 -3.68 8.32 4.65
C VAL A 222 -4.74 7.63 5.51
N ALA A 223 -4.61 7.65 6.84
CA ALA A 223 -5.41 6.87 7.79
C ALA A 223 -6.92 6.84 7.47
N GLY A 224 -7.39 5.71 6.94
CA GLY A 224 -8.79 5.43 6.60
C GLY A 224 -9.39 6.20 5.41
N ASN A 225 -8.65 7.09 4.76
CA ASN A 225 -9.18 8.02 3.75
C ASN A 225 -8.45 7.95 2.39
N ASN A 226 -7.75 6.85 2.12
CA ASN A 226 -6.99 6.66 0.89
C ASN A 226 -7.32 5.32 0.23
N THR A 227 -7.75 5.36 -1.03
CA THR A 227 -8.23 4.16 -1.73
C THR A 227 -7.11 3.13 -1.96
N ALA A 228 -5.93 3.57 -2.41
CA ALA A 228 -4.81 2.65 -2.61
C ALA A 228 -4.34 2.01 -1.30
N ARG A 229 -4.26 2.78 -0.20
CA ARG A 229 -3.93 2.22 1.11
C ARG A 229 -4.96 1.19 1.58
N ASN A 230 -6.24 1.53 1.53
CA ASN A 230 -7.29 0.60 1.98
C ASN A 230 -7.23 -0.71 1.18
N ALA A 231 -7.03 -0.63 -0.14
CA ALA A 231 -6.84 -1.82 -0.97
C ALA A 231 -5.57 -2.61 -0.60
N TYR A 232 -4.46 -1.93 -0.28
CA TYR A 232 -3.24 -2.57 0.19
C TYR A 232 -3.43 -3.27 1.54
N VAL A 233 -4.09 -2.61 2.49
CA VAL A 233 -4.41 -3.14 3.83
C VAL A 233 -5.29 -4.39 3.72
N ASP A 234 -6.35 -4.34 2.90
CA ASP A 234 -7.23 -5.49 2.69
C ASP A 234 -6.50 -6.67 2.03
N THR A 235 -5.58 -6.38 1.10
CA THR A 235 -4.89 -7.40 0.32
C THR A 235 -3.73 -8.05 1.08
N TYR A 236 -2.92 -7.26 1.79
CA TYR A 236 -1.66 -7.72 2.38
C TYR A 236 -1.64 -7.67 3.91
N LEU A 237 -2.48 -6.85 4.56
CA LEU A 237 -2.40 -6.61 6.00
C LEU A 237 -3.61 -7.14 6.77
N CYS A 238 -4.40 -8.05 6.17
CA CYS A 238 -5.55 -8.67 6.83
C CYS A 238 -6.66 -7.68 7.26
N GLY A 239 -6.75 -6.52 6.62
CA GLY A 239 -7.67 -5.46 7.06
C GLY A 239 -7.15 -4.65 8.26
N GLU A 240 -5.95 -4.94 8.77
CA GLU A 240 -5.34 -4.25 9.90
C GLU A 240 -4.40 -3.13 9.42
N ASP A 241 -4.91 -1.90 9.35
CA ASP A 241 -4.07 -0.74 9.07
C ASP A 241 -3.30 -0.34 10.35
N PRO A 242 -1.94 -0.37 10.36
CA PRO A 242 -1.15 0.09 11.50
C PRO A 242 -1.38 1.57 11.86
N ASP A 243 -1.91 2.36 10.93
CA ASP A 243 -2.21 3.78 11.13
C ASP A 243 -3.69 4.05 11.48
N ALA A 244 -4.52 3.01 11.60
CA ALA A 244 -5.90 3.17 12.01
C ALA A 244 -5.97 3.82 13.40
N PRO A 245 -6.88 4.79 13.63
CA PRO A 245 -7.12 5.28 14.97
C PRO A 245 -7.54 4.10 15.85
N ALA A 246 -6.91 3.97 17.03
CA ALA A 246 -7.30 2.95 17.99
C ALA A 246 -8.82 2.97 18.17
N GLU A 247 -9.47 1.81 18.00
CA GLU A 247 -10.91 1.72 18.18
C GLU A 247 -11.24 2.25 19.58
N VAL A 248 -12.02 3.34 19.64
CA VAL A 248 -12.59 3.79 20.89
C VAL A 248 -13.61 2.72 21.26
N GLU A 249 -13.25 1.81 22.16
CA GLU A 249 -14.21 0.86 22.71
C GLU A 249 -15.42 1.66 23.19
N ALA A 250 -16.54 1.49 22.50
CA ALA A 250 -17.81 2.03 22.92
C ALA A 250 -18.17 1.31 24.22
N SER A 251 -17.74 1.85 25.35
CA SER A 251 -18.14 1.36 26.67
C SER A 251 -19.66 1.37 26.68
N SER A 252 -20.27 0.19 26.66
CA SER A 252 -21.70 0.01 26.86
C SER A 252 -22.01 0.40 28.30
N ALA A 253 -22.18 1.69 28.56
CA ALA A 253 -22.72 2.17 29.81
C ALA A 253 -24.16 1.67 29.89
N SER A 254 -24.37 0.56 30.59
CA SER A 254 -25.68 0.04 30.94
C SER A 254 -26.42 1.11 31.73
N TYR A 255 -27.39 1.75 31.11
CA TYR A 255 -28.30 2.69 31.77
C TYR A 255 -29.24 1.88 32.67
N THR A 256 -28.82 1.60 33.90
CA THR A 256 -29.72 1.07 34.93
C THR A 256 -30.67 2.18 35.33
N GLY A 257 -31.90 2.11 34.83
CA GLY A 257 -32.98 3.00 35.18
C GLY A 257 -33.22 3.01 36.69
N VAL A 258 -33.16 4.20 37.28
CA VAL A 258 -33.80 4.47 38.56
C VAL A 258 -35.11 5.16 38.23
N GLY A 259 -36.21 4.44 38.44
CA GLY A 259 -37.55 5.03 38.39
C GLY A 259 -37.73 6.02 39.53
N LEU A 260 -38.35 7.16 39.23
CA LEU A 260 -39.00 7.99 40.22
C LEU A 260 -40.41 8.35 39.74
N MET A 261 -41.39 8.05 40.59
CA MET A 261 -42.82 8.17 40.35
C MET A 261 -43.30 9.63 40.25
N VAL A 262 -44.23 9.83 39.31
CA VAL A 262 -45.48 10.62 39.34
C VAL A 262 -45.59 11.79 40.33
N GLY A 263 -45.78 12.99 39.78
CA GLY A 263 -46.38 14.16 40.44
C GLY A 263 -47.14 15.02 39.42
N ALA A 264 -48.40 15.35 39.74
CA ALA A 264 -49.43 15.83 38.82
C ALA A 264 -49.25 17.27 38.28
N ALA A 265 -49.85 17.49 37.11
CA ALA A 265 -50.47 18.69 36.53
C ALA A 265 -50.01 20.09 36.97
N VAL A 266 -49.81 21.00 36.01
CA VAL A 266 -50.67 22.18 35.78
C VAL A 266 -50.41 22.70 34.36
N LEU A 267 -51.52 22.84 33.61
CA LEU A 267 -51.64 23.50 32.32
C LEU A 267 -51.82 25.01 32.58
N VAL A 268 -50.94 25.87 32.07
CA VAL A 268 -51.27 27.30 31.86
C VAL A 268 -50.73 27.74 30.51
N ALA A 269 -51.66 28.05 29.62
CA ALA A 269 -51.45 28.86 28.44
C ALA A 269 -51.40 30.34 28.84
N ALA A 270 -50.46 31.11 28.29
CA ALA A 270 -50.63 32.54 28.09
C ALA A 270 -49.70 33.02 26.98
N THR A 271 -50.32 33.36 25.85
CA THR A 271 -49.86 34.31 24.85
C THR A 271 -49.54 35.68 25.46
N LEU A 272 -48.43 36.27 25.03
CA LEU A 272 -48.30 37.69 24.65
C LEU A 272 -47.29 37.77 23.50
#